data_AF-A0AAV1CLD0-F1
#
_entry.id   AF-A0AAV1CLD0-F1
#
_cell.length_a   1.000
_cell.length_b   1.000
_cell.length_c   1.000
_cell.angle_alpha   90.00
_cell.angle_beta   90.00
_cell.angle_gamma   90.00
#
_symmetry.space_group_name_H-M   'P 1'
#
loop_
_entity.id
_entity.type
_entity.pdbx_description
1 polymer ?
#
loop_
_entity_poly.entity_id
_entity_poly.type
_entity_poly.pdbx_seq_one_letter_code
_entity_poly.pdbx_strand_id
1 'polypeptide(L)'
;MENWCYHRETLISITKHYESGETLPEIMYEKLVEARTFGAGTQFLMKLGVSSLDLELHTNYVPGGSETVIDLEHTGFDNEKAIEETEQRFRETILGFGGGKTASQVYLEFRGREPSLEALIRHNG
;
A
#
# COMPACT_ATOMS: atom_id res chain seq x y z
N MET A 1 -1.97 11.38 -0.24
CA MET A 1 -2.87 12.29 -0.97
C MET A 1 -4.23 11.65 -1.24
N GLU A 2 -4.29 10.36 -1.56
CA GLU A 2 -5.53 9.65 -1.92
C GLU A 2 -6.67 9.70 -0.88
N ASN A 3 -6.36 9.85 0.42
CA ASN A 3 -7.40 10.03 1.45
C ASN A 3 -8.31 11.26 1.19
N TRP A 4 -7.81 12.29 0.50
CA TRP A 4 -8.59 13.49 0.15
C TRP A 4 -9.67 13.21 -0.90
N CYS A 5 -9.58 12.11 -1.65
CA CYS A 5 -10.61 11.73 -2.62
C CYS A 5 -11.95 11.35 -1.94
N TYR A 6 -11.93 11.05 -0.64
CA TYR A 6 -13.13 10.78 0.16
C TYR A 6 -13.48 11.93 1.11
N HIS A 7 -12.70 13.02 1.10
CA HIS A 7 -13.02 14.21 1.88
C HIS A 7 -14.15 14.96 1.18
N ARG A 8 -15.28 15.15 1.87
CA ARG A 8 -16.52 15.70 1.29
C ARG A 8 -16.30 16.98 0.50
N GLU A 9 -15.70 17.99 1.11
CA GLU A 9 -15.51 19.29 0.46
C GLU A 9 -14.62 19.18 -0.77
N THR A 10 -13.55 18.38 -0.67
CA THR A 10 -12.63 18.16 -1.78
C THR A 10 -13.35 17.45 -2.92
N LEU A 11 -14.04 16.35 -2.63
CA LEU A 11 -14.75 15.56 -3.64
C LEU A 11 -15.85 16.37 -4.32
N ILE A 12 -16.71 17.05 -3.55
CA ILE A 12 -17.79 17.88 -4.11
C ILE A 12 -17.24 19.04 -4.94
N SER A 13 -16.09 19.63 -4.57
CA SER A 13 -15.47 20.71 -5.35
C SER A 13 -15.01 20.28 -6.74
N ILE A 14 -14.64 18.99 -6.91
CA ILE A 14 -14.12 18.45 -8.17
C ILE A 14 -15.17 17.67 -8.98
N THR A 15 -16.27 17.24 -8.37
CA THR A 15 -17.31 16.45 -9.04
C THR A 15 -18.46 17.33 -9.53
N LYS A 16 -18.54 17.50 -10.86
CA LYS A 16 -19.67 18.09 -11.56
C LYS A 16 -20.04 17.25 -12.78
N HIS A 17 -21.33 17.18 -13.11
CA HIS A 17 -21.77 16.58 -14.36
C HIS A 17 -21.17 17.35 -15.55
N TYR A 18 -20.57 16.65 -16.51
CA TYR A 18 -19.77 17.29 -17.56
C TYR A 18 -20.61 18.20 -18.49
N GLU A 19 -21.89 17.87 -18.70
CA GLU A 19 -22.82 18.71 -19.49
C GLU A 19 -23.57 19.73 -18.63
N SER A 20 -24.38 19.28 -17.66
CA SER A 20 -25.24 20.17 -16.85
C SER A 20 -24.50 21.01 -15.80
N GLY A 21 -23.28 20.63 -15.43
CA GLY A 21 -22.52 21.30 -14.37
C GLY A 21 -23.05 21.07 -12.95
N GLU A 22 -24.10 20.27 -12.80
CA GLU A 22 -24.69 19.93 -11.50
C GLU A 22 -23.69 19.19 -10.61
N THR A 23 -23.71 19.49 -9.31
CA THR A 23 -22.87 18.83 -8.33
C THR A 23 -23.34 17.41 -8.05
N LEU A 24 -22.43 16.55 -7.58
CA LEU A 24 -22.76 15.19 -7.16
C LEU A 24 -23.90 15.19 -6.12
N PRO A 25 -25.00 14.44 -6.33
CA PRO A 25 -26.06 14.30 -5.34
C PRO A 25 -25.57 13.63 -4.05
N GLU A 26 -26.10 14.08 -2.89
CA GLU A 26 -25.66 13.58 -1.57
C GLU A 26 -25.80 12.06 -1.44
N ILE A 27 -26.90 11.50 -1.92
CA ILE A 27 -27.16 10.05 -1.89
C ILE A 27 -26.09 9.23 -2.65
N MET A 28 -25.45 9.82 -3.66
CA MET A 28 -24.36 9.16 -4.39
C MET A 28 -23.03 9.29 -3.65
N TYR A 29 -22.79 10.43 -3.00
CA TYR A 29 -21.64 10.62 -2.13
C TYR A 29 -21.63 9.60 -0.98
N GLU A 30 -22.77 9.43 -0.29
CA GLU A 30 -22.91 8.48 0.81
C GLU A 30 -22.58 7.04 0.35
N LYS A 31 -23.16 6.61 -0.77
CA LYS A 31 -22.87 5.29 -1.37
C LYS A 31 -21.38 5.11 -1.73
N LEU A 32 -20.73 6.16 -2.22
CA LEU A 32 -19.30 6.12 -2.56
C LEU A 32 -18.45 5.93 -1.30
N VAL A 33 -18.79 6.63 -0.21
CA VAL A 33 -18.10 6.51 1.08
C VAL A 33 -18.32 5.13 1.69
N GLU A 34 -19.55 4.61 1.65
CA GLU A 34 -19.87 3.25 2.12
C GLU A 34 -19.12 2.17 1.33
N ALA A 35 -18.98 2.35 0.01
CA ALA A 35 -18.25 1.42 -0.84
C ALA A 35 -16.71 1.51 -0.72
N ARG A 36 -16.17 2.41 0.11
CA ARG A 36 -14.72 2.67 0.21
C ARG A 36 -13.90 1.41 0.52
N THR A 37 -14.40 0.54 1.38
CA THR A 37 -13.68 -0.68 1.80
C THR A 37 -14.08 -1.91 0.98
N PHE A 38 -14.93 -1.75 -0.04
CA PHE A 38 -15.34 -2.84 -0.91
C PHE A 38 -14.12 -3.42 -1.65
N GLY A 39 -13.86 -4.72 -1.44
CA GLY A 39 -12.72 -5.42 -2.05
C GLY A 39 -11.35 -5.03 -1.48
N ALA A 40 -11.28 -4.26 -0.39
CA ALA A 40 -10.01 -3.83 0.20
C ALA A 40 -9.12 -5.01 0.61
N GLY A 41 -9.69 -6.09 1.16
CA GLY A 41 -8.96 -7.31 1.49
C GLY A 41 -8.32 -7.99 0.29
N THR A 42 -9.05 -8.14 -0.82
CA THR A 42 -8.51 -8.70 -2.08
C THR A 42 -7.41 -7.80 -2.64
N GLN A 43 -7.62 -6.48 -2.66
CA GLN A 43 -6.60 -5.54 -3.12
C GLN A 43 -5.34 -5.59 -2.24
N PHE A 44 -5.51 -5.77 -0.93
CA PHE A 44 -4.40 -5.91 -0.01
C PHE A 44 -3.61 -7.20 -0.25
N LEU A 45 -4.29 -8.34 -0.39
CA LEU A 45 -3.66 -9.63 -0.73
C LEU A 45 -2.91 -9.59 -2.07
N MET A 46 -3.49 -8.95 -3.10
CA MET A 46 -2.79 -8.78 -4.37
C MET A 46 -1.51 -7.94 -4.23
N LYS A 47 -1.56 -6.86 -3.44
CA LYS A 47 -0.37 -6.04 -3.15
C LYS A 47 0.70 -6.83 -2.40
N LEU A 48 0.31 -7.63 -1.41
CA LEU A 48 1.22 -8.52 -0.69
C LEU A 48 1.83 -9.58 -1.62
N GLY A 49 1.04 -10.19 -2.50
CA GLY A 49 1.52 -11.20 -3.44
C GLY A 49 2.59 -10.66 -4.39
N VAL A 50 2.33 -9.50 -5.01
CA VAL A 50 3.32 -8.86 -5.90
C VAL A 50 4.57 -8.43 -5.14
N SER A 51 4.42 -7.89 -3.92
CA SER A 51 5.57 -7.49 -3.10
C SER A 51 6.40 -8.69 -2.66
N SER A 52 5.75 -9.80 -2.30
CA SER A 52 6.43 -11.05 -1.93
C SER A 52 7.19 -11.64 -3.12
N LEU A 53 6.57 -11.68 -4.30
CA LEU A 53 7.23 -12.13 -5.53
C LEU A 53 8.47 -11.27 -5.88
N ASP A 54 8.36 -9.95 -5.79
CA ASP A 54 9.49 -9.02 -6.02
C ASP A 54 10.65 -9.32 -5.07
N LEU A 55 10.35 -9.50 -3.78
CA LEU A 55 11.35 -9.85 -2.79
C LEU A 55 11.99 -11.21 -3.08
N GLU A 56 11.21 -12.24 -3.41
CA GLU A 56 11.72 -13.59 -3.71
C GLU A 56 12.66 -13.57 -4.92
N LEU A 57 12.29 -12.83 -5.96
CA LEU A 57 13.11 -12.62 -7.17
C LEU A 57 14.45 -11.94 -6.88
N HIS A 58 14.50 -11.05 -5.90
CA HIS A 58 15.69 -10.27 -5.58
C HIS A 58 16.49 -10.80 -4.38
N THR A 59 16.10 -11.95 -3.82
CA THR A 59 16.76 -12.54 -2.65
C THR A 59 17.19 -13.98 -2.87
N ASN A 60 16.30 -14.83 -3.37
CA ASN A 60 16.52 -16.28 -3.47
C ASN A 60 16.66 -16.75 -4.92
N TYR A 61 16.05 -16.05 -5.87
CA TYR A 61 16.08 -16.46 -7.27
C TYR A 61 17.48 -16.37 -7.89
N VAL A 62 17.87 -17.42 -8.61
CA VAL A 62 19.15 -17.52 -9.32
C VAL A 62 18.92 -17.50 -10.83
N PRO A 63 19.34 -16.42 -11.54
CA PRO A 63 19.22 -16.36 -13.00
C PRO A 63 19.98 -17.50 -13.70
N GLY A 64 19.30 -18.21 -14.61
CA GLY A 64 19.87 -19.35 -15.34
C GLY A 64 19.86 -20.68 -14.57
N GLY A 65 19.23 -20.72 -13.40
CA GLY A 65 18.95 -21.95 -12.65
C GLY A 65 17.84 -22.81 -13.27
N SER A 66 17.41 -23.82 -12.53
CA SER A 66 16.34 -24.75 -12.95
C SER A 66 14.93 -24.19 -12.78
N GLU A 67 14.74 -23.24 -11.87
CA GLU A 67 13.46 -22.60 -11.61
C GLU A 67 13.25 -21.40 -12.54
N THR A 68 12.04 -21.24 -13.04
CA THR A 68 11.62 -20.08 -13.82
C THR A 68 10.93 -19.06 -12.91
N VAL A 69 10.82 -17.82 -13.39
CA VAL A 69 10.08 -16.75 -12.68
C VAL A 69 8.62 -17.14 -12.41
N ILE A 70 8.01 -17.92 -13.30
CA ILE A 70 6.62 -18.38 -13.16
C ILE A 70 6.49 -19.37 -12.01
N ASP A 71 7.53 -20.17 -11.75
CA ASP A 71 7.52 -21.14 -10.66
C ASP A 71 7.53 -20.48 -9.27
N LEU A 72 7.88 -19.19 -9.19
CA LEU A 72 7.91 -18.40 -7.95
C LEU A 72 6.55 -17.79 -7.56
N GLU A 73 5.55 -17.76 -8.46
CA GLU A 73 4.23 -17.17 -8.13
C GLU A 73 3.48 -17.94 -7.03
N HIS A 74 3.88 -19.18 -6.73
CA HIS A 74 3.21 -20.06 -5.78
C HIS A 74 3.91 -20.19 -4.42
N THR A 75 5.13 -19.68 -4.25
CA THR A 75 5.93 -19.88 -3.03
C THR A 75 5.81 -18.75 -2.00
N GLY A 76 5.26 -17.60 -2.38
CA GLY A 76 5.40 -16.33 -1.64
C GLY A 76 4.56 -16.13 -0.36
N PHE A 77 3.78 -17.11 0.10
CA PHE A 77 2.95 -16.93 1.32
C PHE A 77 3.25 -17.93 2.45
N ASP A 78 4.01 -19.00 2.18
CA ASP A 78 4.15 -20.10 3.14
C ASP A 78 5.47 -20.08 3.93
N ASN A 79 6.40 -19.16 3.62
CA ASN A 79 7.74 -19.12 4.23
C ASN A 79 7.98 -17.87 5.09
N GLU A 80 7.40 -17.90 6.29
CA GLU A 80 7.44 -16.82 7.29
C GLU A 80 8.87 -16.38 7.66
N LYS A 81 9.82 -17.31 7.70
CA LYS A 81 11.23 -17.04 8.05
C LYS A 81 11.98 -16.27 6.96
N ALA A 82 11.69 -16.54 5.69
CA ALA A 82 12.27 -15.81 4.56
C ALA A 82 11.78 -14.36 4.51
N ILE A 83 10.54 -14.12 4.95
CA ILE A 83 9.95 -12.78 5.07
C ILE A 83 10.71 -11.97 6.13
N GLU A 84 10.94 -12.53 7.33
CA GLU A 84 11.66 -11.85 8.44
C GLU A 84 13.10 -11.46 8.06
N GLU A 85 13.87 -12.39 7.51
CA GLU A 85 15.29 -12.14 7.12
C GLU A 85 15.39 -11.08 6.01
N THR A 86 14.38 -11.02 5.14
CA THR A 86 14.30 -10.05 4.05
C THR A 86 13.84 -8.67 4.53
N GLU A 87 12.90 -8.61 5.46
CA GLU A 87 12.51 -7.36 6.14
C GLU A 87 13.73 -6.70 6.79
N GLN A 88 14.54 -7.50 7.49
CA GLN A 88 15.73 -7.00 8.17
C GLN A 88 16.75 -6.42 7.17
N ARG A 89 16.97 -7.10 6.04
CA ARG A 89 17.90 -6.66 5.00
C ARG A 89 17.40 -5.42 4.24
N PHE A 90 16.10 -5.29 4.00
CA PHE A 90 15.48 -4.09 3.42
C PHE A 90 15.61 -2.89 4.37
N ARG A 91 15.40 -3.12 5.68
CA ARG A 91 15.59 -2.13 6.74
C ARG A 91 17.03 -1.64 6.84
N GLU A 92 18.00 -2.53 6.68
CA GLU A 92 19.44 -2.19 6.81
C GLU A 92 20.02 -1.51 5.56
N THR A 93 19.34 -1.61 4.40
CA THR A 93 19.85 -1.09 3.11
C THR A 93 19.02 0.06 2.58
N ILE A 94 17.88 -0.23 1.95
CA ILE A 94 16.97 0.73 1.29
C ILE A 94 16.50 1.80 2.28
N LEU A 95 16.23 1.41 3.52
CA LEU A 95 15.84 2.35 4.59
C LEU A 95 17.05 2.90 5.38
N GLY A 96 18.23 2.28 5.28
CA GLY A 96 19.43 2.59 6.05
C GLY A 96 20.33 3.64 5.41
N PHE A 97 20.40 3.71 4.08
CA PHE A 97 21.23 4.67 3.35
C PHE A 97 20.39 5.84 2.83
N GLY A 98 20.27 6.90 3.65
CA GLY A 98 19.59 8.14 3.31
C GLY A 98 20.48 9.18 2.59
N GLY A 99 20.11 10.47 2.70
CA GLY A 99 20.90 11.61 2.19
C GLY A 99 21.03 12.85 3.11
N GLY A 100 20.48 12.84 4.33
CA GLY A 100 20.63 13.96 5.29
C GLY A 100 19.85 13.83 6.62
N LYS A 101 18.68 13.17 6.61
CA LYS A 101 17.93 12.62 7.75
C LYS A 101 17.22 11.36 7.27
N THR A 102 16.92 10.40 8.16
CA THR A 102 16.18 9.20 7.76
C THR A 102 14.68 9.52 7.60
N ALA A 103 13.97 8.76 6.75
CA ALA A 103 12.53 8.96 6.55
C ALA A 103 11.73 8.80 7.88
N SER A 104 12.16 7.90 8.76
CA SER A 104 11.58 7.71 10.09
C SER A 104 11.74 8.96 10.97
N GLN A 105 12.91 9.61 10.96
CA GLN A 105 13.12 10.86 11.69
C GLN A 105 12.21 11.99 11.19
N VAL A 106 12.07 12.12 9.87
CA VAL A 106 11.15 13.10 9.26
C VAL A 106 9.70 12.82 9.67
N TYR A 107 9.28 11.55 9.67
CA TYR A 107 7.94 11.16 10.11
C TYR A 107 7.72 11.50 11.59
N LEU A 108 8.68 11.17 12.46
CA LEU A 108 8.59 11.44 13.89
C LEU A 108 8.49 12.94 14.17
N GLU A 109 9.30 13.77 13.50
CA GLU A 109 9.25 15.23 13.60
C GLU A 109 7.88 15.80 13.18
N PHE A 110 7.29 15.28 12.09
CA PHE A 110 5.99 15.72 11.61
C PHE A 110 4.81 15.22 12.45
N ARG A 111 4.86 13.95 12.85
CA ARG A 111 3.72 13.22 13.45
C ARG A 111 3.71 13.29 14.98
N GLY A 112 4.86 13.57 15.60
CA GLY A 112 5.08 13.61 17.05
C GLY A 112 5.14 12.22 17.72
N ARG A 113 5.11 11.14 16.93
CA ARG A 113 5.19 9.75 17.37
C ARG A 113 5.64 8.84 16.24
N GLU A 114 6.07 7.64 16.58
CA GLU A 114 6.36 6.56 15.61
C GLU A 114 5.10 6.16 14.81
N PRO A 115 5.27 5.60 13.59
CA PRO A 115 4.17 5.11 12.78
C PRO A 115 3.47 3.91 13.46
N SER A 116 2.18 3.74 13.17
CA SER A 116 1.37 2.62 13.66
C SER A 116 0.52 2.06 12.52
N LEU A 117 0.36 0.75 12.50
CA LEU A 117 -0.47 0.01 11.54
C LEU A 117 -1.98 0.23 11.75
N GLU A 118 -2.40 0.68 12.94
CA GLU A 118 -3.81 0.81 13.31
C GLU A 118 -4.59 1.71 12.34
N ALA A 119 -3.99 2.82 11.91
CA ALA A 119 -4.63 3.73 10.96
C ALA A 119 -4.82 3.13 9.57
N LEU A 120 -3.90 2.25 9.15
CA LEU A 120 -3.98 1.54 7.88
C LEU A 120 -5.14 0.54 7.90
N ILE A 121 -5.21 -0.27 8.97
CA ILE A 121 -6.25 -1.30 9.14
C ILE A 121 -7.62 -0.62 9.23
N ARG A 122 -7.79 0.35 10.14
CA ARG A 122 -9.06 1.06 10.35
C ARG A 122 -9.62 1.73 9.09
N HIS A 123 -8.77 2.17 8.17
CA HIS A 123 -9.21 2.82 6.92
C HIS A 123 -9.59 1.84 5.81
N ASN A 124 -9.19 0.56 5.91
CA ASN A 124 -9.39 -0.45 4.89
C ASN A 124 -10.30 -1.62 5.33
N GLY A 125 -10.79 -1.60 6.58
CA GLY A 125 -11.66 -2.64 7.14
C GLY A 125 -10.95 -3.42 8.23
#